data_AF-A0A2V8MBK8-F1
#
_entry.id   AF-A0A2V8MBK8-F1
#
_cell.length_a   1.000
_cell.length_b   1.000
_cell.length_c   1.000
_cell.angle_alpha   90.00
_cell.angle_beta   90.00
_cell.angle_gamma   90.00
#
_symmetry.space_group_name_H-M   'P 1'
#
loop_
_entity.id
_entity.type
_entity.pdbx_description
1 polymer ?
#
loop_
_entity_poly.entity_id
_entity_poly.type
_entity_poly.pdbx_seq_one_letter_code
_entity_poly.pdbx_strand_id
1 'polypeptide(L)' 'MYTETMTATQPRTKMFLDIPTAAELAGFSIRHFRRIIEEDRIPIVQIGRKFFILGRDFVNWESTKKTKRPA' A
#
# COMPACT_ATOMS: atom_id res chain seq x y z
N MET A 1 36.15 1.97 11.67
CA MET A 1 35.12 2.91 11.22
C MET A 1 33.80 2.17 11.20
N TYR A 2 33.02 2.26 12.27
CA TYR A 2 31.70 1.64 12.33
C TYR A 2 30.67 2.68 11.93
N THR A 3 30.16 2.62 10.71
CA THR A 3 28.96 3.37 10.32
C THR A 3 27.79 2.41 10.36
N GLU A 4 27.24 2.29 11.56
CA GLU A 4 25.95 1.66 11.80
C GLU A 4 24.90 2.37 10.93
N THR A 5 24.28 1.61 10.05
CA THR A 5 23.25 2.03 9.11
C THR A 5 22.14 2.76 9.85
N MET A 6 21.91 4.01 9.46
CA MET A 6 20.85 4.89 9.96
C MET A 6 19.52 4.14 10.01
N THR A 7 18.97 4.08 11.22
CA THR A 7 17.59 3.73 11.52
C THR A 7 16.65 4.45 10.58
N ALA A 8 15.96 3.68 9.73
CA ALA A 8 14.79 4.16 9.01
C ALA A 8 13.65 4.39 10.02
N THR A 9 13.73 5.48 10.76
CA THR A 9 12.56 6.10 11.38
C THR A 9 11.73 6.67 10.25
N GLN A 10 11.03 5.82 9.49
CA GLN A 10 9.93 6.30 8.69
C GLN A 10 8.91 6.87 9.68
N PRO A 11 8.51 8.15 9.57
CA PRO A 11 7.26 8.55 10.19
C PRO A 11 6.23 7.57 9.63
N ARG A 12 5.65 6.73 10.49
CA ARG A 12 4.46 5.93 10.15
C ARG A 12 3.32 6.91 9.94
N THR A 13 3.38 7.64 8.84
CA THR A 13 2.37 8.58 8.46
C THR A 13 1.11 7.75 8.31
N LYS A 14 0.11 8.04 9.12
CA LYS A 14 -1.26 7.54 8.96
C LYS A 14 -1.83 8.14 7.67
N MET A 15 -1.19 7.86 6.53
CA MET A 15 -1.63 8.35 5.23
C MET A 15 -2.84 7.52 4.82
N PHE A 16 -3.88 8.22 4.39
CA PHE A 16 -5.00 7.62 3.69
C PHE A 16 -4.70 7.78 2.20
N LEU A 17 -4.63 6.67 1.48
CA LEU A 17 -4.45 6.66 0.04
C LEU A 17 -5.80 6.44 -0.61
N ASP A 18 -6.26 7.35 -1.44
CA ASP A 18 -7.43 7.07 -2.27
C ASP A 18 -7.09 5.97 -3.28
N ILE A 19 -8.12 5.22 -3.70
CA ILE A 19 -7.95 4.06 -4.59
C ILE A 19 -7.16 4.40 -5.89
N PRO A 20 -7.41 5.53 -6.58
CA PRO A 20 -6.62 5.92 -7.75
C PRO A 20 -5.12 6.06 -7.46
N THR A 21 -4.76 6.82 -6.42
CA THR A 21 -3.36 7.02 -6.01
C THR A 21 -2.70 5.70 -5.61
N ALA A 22 -3.40 4.85 -4.84
CA ALA A 22 -2.87 3.53 -4.47
C ALA A 22 -2.63 2.63 -5.70
N ALA A 23 -3.50 2.70 -6.70
CA ALA A 23 -3.33 1.96 -7.96
C ALA A 23 -2.11 2.45 -8.75
N GLU A 24 -1.92 3.77 -8.87
CA GLU A 24 -0.76 4.36 -9.52
C GLU A 24 0.55 3.97 -8.81
N LEU A 25 0.60 4.08 -7.48
CA LEU A 25 1.76 3.69 -6.68
C LEU A 25 2.11 2.21 -6.83
N ALA A 26 1.10 1.34 -6.95
CA ALA A 26 1.28 -0.08 -7.15
C ALA A 26 1.57 -0.46 -8.62
N GLY A 27 1.49 0.48 -9.56
CA GLY A 27 1.73 0.24 -10.99
C GLY A 27 0.59 -0.51 -11.69
N PHE A 28 -0.65 -0.39 -11.21
CA PHE A 28 -1.83 -1.03 -11.80
C PHE A 28 -2.83 -0.02 -12.34
N SER A 29 -3.62 -0.42 -13.34
CA SER A 29 -4.83 0.33 -13.70
C SER A 29 -5.84 0.30 -12.54
N ILE A 30 -6.63 1.36 -12.38
CA ILE A 30 -7.64 1.46 -11.29
C ILE A 30 -8.61 0.27 -11.30
N ARG A 31 -9.05 -0.17 -12.48
CA ARG A 31 -9.96 -1.31 -12.63
C ARG A 31 -9.32 -2.62 -12.14
N HIS A 32 -8.06 -2.85 -12.48
CA HIS A 32 -7.32 -4.02 -12.01
C HIS A 32 -7.10 -3.93 -10.51
N PHE A 33 -6.68 -2.77 -10.02
CA PHE A 33 -6.42 -2.57 -8.60
C PHE A 33 -7.66 -2.79 -7.73
N ARG A 34 -8.87 -2.43 -8.21
CA ARG A 34 -10.12 -2.79 -7.53
C ARG A 34 -10.34 -4.31 -7.39
N ARG A 35 -10.03 -5.08 -8.43
CA ARG A 35 -10.09 -6.56 -8.33
C ARG A 35 -9.09 -7.08 -7.31
N ILE A 36 -7.87 -6.55 -7.30
CA ILE A 36 -6.85 -6.90 -6.31
C ILE A 36 -7.33 -6.60 -4.89
N ILE A 37 -7.94 -5.44 -4.66
CA ILE A 37 -8.50 -5.07 -3.34
C ILE A 37 -9.53 -6.12 -2.88
N GLU A 38 -10.40 -6.59 -3.78
CA GLU A 38 -11.42 -7.61 -3.48
C GLU A 38 -10.79 -9.00 -3.26
N GLU A 39 -9.90 -9.43 -4.15
CA GLU A 39 -9.25 -10.75 -4.13
C GLU A 39 -8.33 -10.93 -2.90
N ASP A 40 -7.49 -9.92 -2.62
CA ASP A 40 -6.54 -9.94 -1.50
C ASP A 40 -7.16 -9.40 -0.19
N ARG A 41 -8.42 -8.96 -0.24
CA ARG A 41 -9.15 -8.39 0.90
C ARG A 41 -8.39 -7.24 1.58
N ILE A 42 -7.86 -6.31 0.76
CA ILE A 42 -7.18 -5.12 1.28
C ILE A 42 -8.20 -4.26 2.02
N PRO A 43 -7.97 -3.89 3.29
CA PRO A 43 -8.89 -3.04 4.04
C PRO A 43 -9.08 -1.68 3.37
N ILE A 44 -10.35 -1.30 3.20
CA ILE A 44 -10.75 0.04 2.75
C ILE A 44 -11.61 0.72 3.80
N VAL A 45 -11.44 2.03 3.92
CA VAL A 45 -12.25 2.91 4.75
C VAL A 45 -12.99 3.89 3.87
N GLN A 46 -14.25 4.13 4.18
CA GLN A 46 -15.05 5.14 3.50
C GLN A 46 -14.99 6.46 4.28
N ILE A 47 -14.60 7.54 3.60
CA ILE A 47 -14.61 8.90 4.15
C ILE A 47 -15.43 9.76 3.20
N GLY A 48 -16.63 10.15 3.65
CA GLY A 48 -17.63 10.79 2.80
C GLY A 48 -18.05 9.88 1.64
N ARG A 49 -17.79 10.34 0.40
CA ARG A 49 -18.12 9.61 -0.84
C ARG A 49 -16.94 8.92 -1.51
N LYS A 50 -15.77 8.92 -0.85
CA LYS A 50 -14.54 8.34 -1.38
C LYS A 50 -14.07 7.17 -0.50
N PHE A 51 -13.36 6.26 -1.14
CA PHE A 51 -12.75 5.10 -0.50
C PHE A 51 -11.24 5.29 -0.42
N PHE A 52 -10.69 4.91 0.72
CA PHE A 52 -9.27 5.03 1.01
C PHE A 52 -8.73 3.71 1.56
N ILE A 53 -7.45 3.48 1.35
CA ILE A 53 -6.66 2.44 2.00
C ILE A 53 -5.76 3.12 3.02
N LEU A 54 -5.61 2.51 4.20
CA LEU A 54 -4.62 2.98 5.16
C LEU A 54 -3.23 2.66 4.62
N GLY A 55 -2.31 3.63 4.68
CA GLY A 55 -0.95 3.48 4.17
C GLY A 55 -0.22 2.29 4.79
N ARG A 56 -0.48 1.98 6.06
CA ARG A 56 0.02 0.76 6.71
C ARG A 56 -0.45 -0.50 6.00
N ASP A 57 -1.73 -0.59 5.66
CA ASP A 57 -2.32 -1.77 5.03
C ASP A 57 -1.83 -1.91 3.59
N PHE A 58 -1.67 -0.78 2.89
CA PHE A 58 -1.06 -0.77 1.55
C PHE A 58 0.38 -1.29 1.59
N VAL A 59 1.24 -0.78 2.48
CA VAL A 59 2.64 -1.23 2.61
C VAL A 59 2.72 -2.69 3.02
N ASN A 60 1.87 -3.13 3.95
CA ASN A 60 1.81 -4.54 4.36
C ASN A 60 1.46 -5.43 3.16
N TRP A 61 0.39 -5.10 2.44
CA TRP A 61 -0.02 -5.83 1.24
C TRP A 61 1.10 -5.85 0.19
N GLU A 62 1.69 -4.71 -0.12
CA GLU A 62 2.76 -4.60 -1.12
C GLU A 62 3.95 -5.49 -0.75
N SER A 63 4.32 -5.52 0.53
CA SER A 63 5.39 -6.38 1.04
C SER A 63 5.06 -7.88 0.86
N THR A 64 3.80 -8.28 1.05
CA THR A 64 3.40 -9.69 0.80
C THR A 64 3.46 -10.09 -0.66
N LYS A 65 3.29 -9.15 -1.60
CA LYS A 65 3.37 -9.40 -3.04
C LYS A 65 4.81 -9.42 -3.55
N LYS A 66 5.67 -8.54 -3.03
CA LYS A 66 7.11 -8.53 -3.36
C LYS A 66 7.80 -9.82 -2.95
N THR A 67 7.44 -10.40 -1.80
CA THR A 67 7.95 -11.73 -1.37
C THR A 67 7.49 -12.88 -2.27
N LYS A 68 6.41 -12.71 -3.05
CA LYS A 68 5.83 -13.74 -3.94
C LYS A 68 6.29 -13.63 -5.40
N ARG A 69 7.13 -12.67 -5.77
CA ARG A 69 7.69 -12.59 -7.13
C ARG A 69 9.01 -13.37 -7.13
N PRO A 70 9.05 -14.65 -7.56
CA PRO A 70 10.32 -15.34 -7.73
C PRO A 70 11.13 -14.58 -8.80
N ALA A 71 12.44 -14.48 -8.56
CA ALA A 71 13.40 -13.85 -9.45
C ALA A 71 13.41 -14.49 -10.85
#